data_AF-A0A4U5JVB7-F1
#
_entry.id   AF-A0A4U5JVB7-F1
#
_cell.length_a   1.000
_cell.length_b   1.000
_cell.length_c   1.000
_cell.angle_alpha   90.00
_cell.angle_beta   90.00
_cell.angle_gamma   90.00
#
_symmetry.space_group_name_H-M   'P 1'
#
loop_
_entity.id
_entity.type
_entity.pdbx_description
1 polymer ?
#
loop_
_entity_poly.entity_id
_entity_poly.type
_entity_poly.pdbx_seq_one_letter_code
_entity_poly.pdbx_strand_id
1 'polypeptide(L)'
;MGPSPRSIPCTRCKRAEAATRRAKPSNAAHRRYRTRTTSTKWHVRASTARSHRCLSAPIPEARWPRVDGSLCGPYRASPEDGPMSHRVSRPPAWLAAGLPLLLVVSTPPVFAQDAPKNQRISTDELKQRVRARPQGAAVPAQITKQGSNMVLQTADSAVKVNNADYLGQQVRQMPVQAVVGAGPGDTVELKDIELQATKRWNDRTPAWRARYGKVDAAQKKLNDAAQAALTADASESDLKVLKQSVDETQKELVQAYQALPANQRQEQRALVEQHAELRRLDKSLYGIDHDDRYPPQAYEKIYANSRGAFALRVKGQDKPRCSAVLIGEKLALTNNHCILEEAPDEMEAVFDYEDDLAGQHMAAKSFPLVDIKLTTEEERGHLDFTLLELGPNADGALPGKVYPVQCLSMKNAKRDDPLYVVGFPLGEPRTVHDNAFVYFPFRVTPEEYAEIKMLVSAEFDSIAAEDASYREGKLKEFVDSYRLREDGDYEYISQRFGEQPTIGADSDTYHGNSGSPVYNRRTHAVIGLLFDGQEDLSEPWAAGWRAHEAVLPITRIVERMDSVAPAWREDPRVCVIPAN
;
A
#
# COMPACT_ATOMS: atom_id res chain seq x y z
N MET A 1 56.73 -16.42 -50.77
CA MET A 1 55.86 -15.55 -51.59
C MET A 1 54.42 -15.91 -51.30
N GLY A 2 53.61 -14.92 -50.89
CA GLY A 2 52.15 -14.89 -51.07
C GLY A 2 51.27 -15.70 -50.10
N PRO A 3 50.03 -15.26 -49.77
CA PRO A 3 49.69 -14.99 -48.37
C PRO A 3 48.36 -15.55 -47.83
N SER A 4 48.22 -15.34 -46.51
CA SER A 4 47.14 -15.59 -45.53
C SER A 4 45.89 -14.68 -45.67
N PRO A 5 44.82 -14.87 -44.85
CA PRO A 5 43.43 -14.54 -45.17
C PRO A 5 42.90 -13.20 -44.62
N ARG A 6 41.68 -12.87 -45.08
CA ARG A 6 40.93 -11.62 -44.88
C ARG A 6 40.25 -11.52 -43.51
N SER A 7 40.30 -10.31 -42.94
CA SER A 7 39.46 -9.80 -41.84
C SER A 7 38.47 -8.74 -42.37
N ILE A 8 37.32 -8.60 -41.71
CA ILE A 8 36.27 -7.58 -41.97
C ILE A 8 36.16 -6.67 -40.73
N PRO A 9 36.05 -5.32 -40.87
CA PRO A 9 36.10 -4.39 -39.74
C PRO A 9 34.74 -3.85 -39.26
N CYS A 10 34.77 -3.37 -38.00
CA CYS A 10 33.78 -2.60 -37.25
C CYS A 10 33.31 -1.29 -37.94
N THR A 11 32.07 -0.88 -37.65
CA THR A 11 31.54 0.46 -37.92
C THR A 11 31.10 1.15 -36.62
N ARG A 12 31.59 2.38 -36.42
CA ARG A 12 31.19 3.34 -35.37
C ARG A 12 31.04 4.69 -36.08
N CYS A 13 29.85 5.30 -36.08
CA CYS A 13 29.62 6.63 -36.65
C CYS A 13 28.92 7.56 -35.64
N LYS A 14 29.50 8.75 -35.51
CA LYS A 14 29.08 9.89 -34.67
C LYS A 14 27.89 10.64 -35.31
N ARG A 15 26.99 11.17 -34.47
CA ARG A 15 25.94 12.14 -34.83
C ARG A 15 26.54 13.54 -34.95
N ALA A 16 26.07 14.31 -35.94
CA ALA A 16 26.35 15.73 -36.16
C ALA A 16 25.06 16.55 -36.03
N GLU A 17 25.21 17.74 -35.45
CA GLU A 17 24.19 18.79 -35.28
C GLU A 17 23.83 19.45 -36.62
N ALA A 18 22.58 19.89 -36.76
CA ALA A 18 22.12 20.74 -37.86
C ALA A 18 21.44 21.99 -37.30
N ALA A 19 22.04 23.15 -37.57
CA ALA A 19 21.49 24.48 -37.36
C ALA A 19 20.96 25.05 -38.69
N THR A 20 19.77 25.64 -38.67
CA THR A 20 19.18 26.38 -39.79
C THR A 20 19.07 27.87 -39.47
N ARG A 21 19.58 28.71 -40.39
CA ARG A 21 19.47 30.18 -40.43
C ARG A 21 18.92 30.63 -41.79
N ARG A 22 18.19 31.77 -41.76
CA ARG A 22 17.85 32.78 -42.79
C ARG A 22 16.33 32.97 -42.92
N ALA A 23 15.74 34.16 -43.07
CA ALA A 23 16.23 35.53 -43.29
C ALA A 23 15.18 36.57 -42.84
N LYS A 24 15.62 37.82 -42.61
CA LYS A 24 14.78 39.04 -42.49
C LYS A 24 14.36 39.56 -43.88
N PRO A 25 13.38 40.48 -43.95
CA PRO A 25 13.77 41.89 -44.16
C PRO A 25 13.02 42.94 -43.33
N SER A 26 13.63 44.13 -43.30
CA SER A 26 13.28 45.45 -42.74
C SER A 26 12.04 46.10 -43.38
N ASN A 27 11.35 47.13 -42.83
CA ASN A 27 11.83 48.49 -42.52
C ASN A 27 10.72 49.39 -41.90
N ALA A 28 11.15 50.37 -41.07
CA ALA A 28 10.65 51.77 -40.88
C ALA A 28 9.18 52.06 -40.45
N ALA A 29 8.81 53.12 -39.70
CA ALA A 29 9.47 54.16 -38.89
C ALA A 29 8.36 55.04 -38.22
N HIS A 30 8.78 56.01 -37.38
CA HIS A 30 8.05 57.15 -36.75
C HIS A 30 7.30 56.89 -35.41
N ARG A 31 7.25 57.78 -34.39
CA ARG A 31 7.87 59.09 -34.01
C ARG A 31 7.51 59.32 -32.51
N ARG A 32 8.46 59.48 -31.57
CA ARG A 32 8.80 60.68 -30.73
C ARG A 32 7.66 61.58 -30.20
N TYR A 33 7.56 61.72 -28.86
CA TYR A 33 7.51 62.96 -28.02
C TYR A 33 7.54 62.52 -26.52
N ARG A 34 8.61 62.69 -25.72
CA ARG A 34 9.13 63.82 -24.89
C ARG A 34 8.27 64.26 -23.66
N THR A 35 8.87 64.04 -22.46
CA THR A 35 8.79 64.78 -21.15
C THR A 35 7.45 64.81 -20.39
N ARG A 36 7.35 64.69 -19.05
CA ARG A 36 8.16 65.23 -17.92
C ARG A 36 7.74 64.54 -16.58
N THR A 37 8.72 64.36 -15.65
CA THR A 37 8.71 64.40 -14.15
C THR A 37 7.40 64.13 -13.37
N THR A 38 7.37 63.29 -12.32
CA THR A 38 7.95 63.57 -10.98
C THR A 38 8.22 62.34 -10.08
N SER A 39 9.29 62.44 -9.27
CA SER A 39 9.56 61.93 -7.90
C SER A 39 8.52 60.97 -7.27
N THR A 40 8.90 59.83 -6.69
CA THR A 40 9.39 59.77 -5.29
C THR A 40 10.25 58.54 -4.98
N LYS A 41 11.30 58.75 -4.18
CA LYS A 41 12.25 57.77 -3.61
C LYS A 41 11.62 56.98 -2.46
N TRP A 42 12.03 55.72 -2.29
CA TRP A 42 12.43 55.15 -0.99
C TRP A 42 13.61 54.18 -1.18
N HIS A 43 14.67 54.42 -0.41
CA HIS A 43 15.86 53.58 -0.28
C HIS A 43 15.65 52.58 0.85
N VAL A 44 16.11 51.34 0.69
CA VAL A 44 16.89 50.65 1.74
C VAL A 44 18.02 49.86 1.08
N ARG A 45 19.23 50.09 1.58
CA ARG A 45 20.51 49.49 1.17
C ARG A 45 20.68 48.11 1.83
N ALA A 46 21.31 47.22 1.09
CA ALA A 46 22.06 46.09 1.63
C ALA A 46 23.44 46.56 2.14
N SER A 47 23.94 45.96 3.23
CA SER A 47 25.33 45.49 3.33
C SER A 47 25.67 44.88 4.71
N THR A 48 26.34 43.72 4.63
CA THR A 48 27.51 43.25 5.43
C THR A 48 27.37 42.80 6.89
N ALA A 49 27.53 41.47 7.06
CA ALA A 49 28.54 40.75 7.84
C ALA A 49 28.94 41.25 9.25
N ARG A 50 28.80 40.36 10.25
CA ARG A 50 29.87 40.08 11.26
C ARG A 50 29.57 38.85 12.15
N SER A 51 30.58 37.97 12.18
CA SER A 51 31.17 37.20 13.30
C SER A 51 30.31 36.62 14.42
N HIS A 52 30.43 35.30 14.53
CA HIS A 52 30.19 34.44 15.71
C HIS A 52 30.81 34.97 17.02
N ARG A 53 30.03 34.90 18.11
CA ARG A 53 30.53 34.70 19.47
C ARG A 53 29.55 33.79 20.22
N CYS A 54 30.07 32.64 20.67
CA CYS A 54 29.44 31.74 21.61
C CYS A 54 29.34 32.41 22.99
N LEU A 55 28.16 32.35 23.62
CA LEU A 55 28.02 32.42 25.07
C LEU A 55 26.91 31.46 25.48
N SER A 56 27.33 30.41 26.17
CA SER A 56 26.52 29.42 26.86
C SER A 56 25.86 30.05 28.09
N ALA A 57 24.58 29.78 28.30
CA ALA A 57 23.91 29.98 29.59
C ALA A 57 23.04 28.75 29.91
N PRO A 58 23.02 28.29 31.19
CA PRO A 58 22.45 27.00 31.56
C PRO A 58 20.93 27.06 31.80
N ILE A 59 20.25 25.97 31.48
CA ILE A 59 18.83 25.72 31.78
C ILE A 59 18.74 24.99 33.13
N PRO A 60 17.82 25.38 34.05
CA PRO A 60 17.73 24.77 35.37
C PRO A 60 17.01 23.41 35.37
N GLU A 61 17.53 22.51 36.19
CA GLU A 61 17.02 21.16 36.49
C GLU A 61 15.62 21.19 37.09
N ALA A 62 14.69 20.43 36.48
CA ALA A 62 13.43 20.04 37.10
C ALA A 62 13.58 18.66 37.73
N ARG A 63 13.52 18.60 39.06
CA ARG A 63 13.50 17.37 39.86
C ARG A 63 12.16 16.65 39.70
N TRP A 64 12.21 15.36 39.36
CA TRP A 64 11.12 14.40 39.56
C TRP A 64 11.48 13.43 40.70
N PRO A 65 10.51 12.96 41.50
CA PRO A 65 10.77 12.14 42.66
C PRO A 65 11.11 10.69 42.27
N ARG A 66 12.08 10.12 42.99
CA ARG A 66 12.45 8.70 42.96
C ARG A 66 11.29 7.83 43.44
N VAL A 67 11.00 6.80 42.67
CA VAL A 67 10.25 5.62 43.13
C VAL A 67 11.26 4.50 43.28
N ASP A 68 11.55 4.13 44.53
CA ASP A 68 12.31 2.92 44.86
C ASP A 68 11.37 1.71 44.71
N GLY A 69 11.85 0.67 44.02
CA GLY A 69 11.12 -0.57 43.80
C GLY A 69 12.06 -1.67 43.34
N SER A 70 12.90 -2.15 44.25
CA SER A 70 13.58 -3.44 44.12
C SER A 70 12.54 -4.55 44.30
N LEU A 71 12.55 -5.57 43.44
CA LEU A 71 12.06 -6.94 43.71
C LEU A 71 12.42 -7.84 42.51
N CYS A 72 13.66 -8.32 42.47
CA CYS A 72 14.01 -9.53 41.73
C CYS A 72 14.20 -10.66 42.75
N GLY A 73 13.24 -11.57 42.81
CA GLY A 73 13.35 -12.83 43.56
C GLY A 73 13.75 -13.96 42.60
N PRO A 74 14.66 -14.88 43.00
CA PRO A 74 15.09 -15.98 42.16
C PRO A 74 14.10 -17.16 42.22
N TYR A 75 13.76 -17.72 41.06
CA TYR A 75 13.10 -19.01 40.93
C TYR A 75 14.06 -20.13 41.36
N ARG A 76 13.69 -20.88 42.41
CA ARG A 76 14.29 -22.15 42.78
C ARG A 76 13.50 -23.28 42.13
N ALA A 77 14.19 -24.11 41.35
CA ALA A 77 13.74 -25.44 40.98
C ALA A 77 13.96 -26.42 42.15
N SER A 78 13.02 -27.34 42.35
CA SER A 78 13.30 -28.68 42.87
C SER A 78 12.21 -29.66 42.39
N PRO A 79 12.58 -30.91 42.10
CA PRO A 79 11.71 -31.93 41.48
C PRO A 79 11.09 -32.83 42.55
N GLU A 80 9.93 -33.45 42.27
CA GLU A 80 9.60 -34.77 42.83
C GLU A 80 8.72 -35.57 41.87
N ASP A 81 9.10 -36.84 41.76
CA ASP A 81 8.47 -37.95 41.06
C ASP A 81 7.09 -38.31 41.63
N GLY A 82 6.25 -38.89 40.77
CA GLY A 82 5.59 -40.15 41.14
C GLY A 82 4.08 -40.24 40.91
N PRO A 83 3.58 -41.42 40.47
CA PRO A 83 2.32 -41.55 39.74
C PRO A 83 1.17 -42.04 40.62
N MET A 84 -0.08 -41.95 40.14
CA MET A 84 -1.03 -43.10 40.11
C MET A 84 -2.48 -42.71 39.74
N SER A 85 -3.06 -43.60 38.92
CA SER A 85 -4.40 -44.18 39.04
C SER A 85 -5.64 -43.39 38.63
N HIS A 86 -6.22 -43.88 37.53
CA HIS A 86 -7.64 -43.87 37.20
C HIS A 86 -8.56 -44.12 38.41
N ARG A 87 -9.65 -43.35 38.51
CA ARG A 87 -10.95 -43.86 38.96
C ARG A 87 -12.09 -43.08 38.32
N VAL A 88 -12.99 -43.86 37.73
CA VAL A 88 -14.30 -43.48 37.21
C VAL A 88 -15.25 -43.22 38.38
N SER A 89 -15.95 -42.08 38.37
CA SER A 89 -17.21 -41.91 39.10
C SER A 89 -18.13 -40.94 38.36
N ARG A 90 -19.39 -41.38 38.21
CA ARG A 90 -20.54 -40.65 37.64
C ARG A 90 -21.02 -39.52 38.57
N PRO A 91 -21.78 -38.53 38.05
CA PRO A 91 -22.02 -37.26 38.72
C PRO A 91 -23.26 -37.27 39.62
N PRO A 92 -23.40 -36.33 40.57
CA PRO A 92 -24.70 -35.89 41.05
C PRO A 92 -25.15 -34.61 40.31
N ALA A 93 -26.45 -34.57 40.06
CA ALA A 93 -27.20 -33.42 39.62
C ALA A 93 -27.30 -32.33 40.71
N TRP A 94 -27.88 -31.19 40.32
CA TRP A 94 -28.34 -30.02 41.11
C TRP A 94 -27.35 -28.85 41.19
N LEU A 95 -27.58 -27.78 40.42
CA LEU A 95 -28.40 -26.61 40.82
C LEU A 95 -28.23 -25.47 39.80
N ALA A 96 -29.37 -24.99 39.30
CA ALA A 96 -29.47 -23.77 38.52
C ALA A 96 -29.16 -22.55 39.41
N ALA A 97 -28.18 -21.73 39.02
CA ALA A 97 -27.96 -20.40 39.54
C ALA A 97 -27.67 -19.46 38.35
N GLY A 98 -28.38 -18.33 38.33
CA GLY A 98 -28.52 -17.44 37.19
C GLY A 98 -27.21 -16.82 36.70
N LEU A 99 -27.08 -16.79 35.37
CA LEU A 99 -26.10 -15.98 34.66
C LEU A 99 -26.56 -14.52 34.60
N PRO A 100 -25.69 -13.55 34.86
CA PRO A 100 -25.99 -12.16 34.58
C PRO A 100 -26.02 -11.94 33.07
N LEU A 101 -27.06 -11.27 32.59
CA LEU A 101 -27.21 -10.83 31.22
C LEU A 101 -26.09 -9.80 30.92
N LEU A 102 -24.98 -10.25 30.37
CA LEU A 102 -23.98 -9.38 29.75
C LEU A 102 -24.59 -8.83 28.45
N LEU A 103 -25.07 -7.60 28.51
CA LEU A 103 -25.38 -6.79 27.33
C LEU A 103 -24.06 -6.54 26.58
N VAL A 104 -23.75 -7.44 25.64
CA VAL A 104 -22.74 -7.18 24.61
C VAL A 104 -23.33 -6.11 23.70
N VAL A 105 -22.90 -4.87 23.90
CA VAL A 105 -23.13 -3.80 22.93
C VAL A 105 -22.23 -4.09 21.75
N SER A 106 -22.72 -4.89 20.81
CA SER A 106 -22.09 -5.07 19.50
C SER A 106 -22.21 -3.73 18.76
N THR A 107 -21.16 -2.92 18.80
CA THR A 107 -21.04 -1.80 17.86
C THR A 107 -21.00 -2.41 16.45
N PRO A 108 -21.91 -2.04 15.54
CA PRO A 108 -21.84 -2.55 14.17
C PRO A 108 -20.53 -2.11 13.52
N PRO A 109 -19.91 -2.96 12.69
CA PRO A 109 -18.64 -2.66 12.05
C PRO A 109 -18.76 -1.46 11.10
N VAL A 110 -17.74 -0.60 11.13
CA VAL A 110 -17.53 0.48 10.16
C VAL A 110 -16.57 -0.06 9.11
N PHE A 111 -17.04 -0.22 7.89
CA PHE A 111 -16.22 -0.66 6.75
C PHE A 111 -15.38 0.52 6.26
N ALA A 112 -14.05 0.37 6.24
CA ALA A 112 -13.11 1.43 5.87
C ALA A 112 -13.06 1.76 4.36
N GLN A 113 -13.74 1.00 3.49
CA GLN A 113 -13.62 1.19 2.03
C GLN A 113 -14.93 1.16 1.23
N ASP A 114 -16.04 0.73 1.83
CA ASP A 114 -17.35 0.91 1.21
C ASP A 114 -17.83 2.35 1.41
N ALA A 115 -18.64 2.87 0.48
CA ALA A 115 -19.38 4.09 0.76
C ALA A 115 -20.17 3.85 2.07
N PRO A 116 -19.98 4.66 3.12
CA PRO A 116 -20.64 4.42 4.40
C PRO A 116 -22.16 4.28 4.17
N LYS A 117 -22.85 3.45 4.97
CA LYS A 117 -24.26 3.08 4.71
C LYS A 117 -25.18 4.27 4.42
N ASN A 118 -24.89 5.43 4.99
CA ASN A 118 -25.62 6.70 4.76
C ASN A 118 -25.39 7.34 3.37
N GLN A 119 -24.45 6.83 2.59
CA GLN A 119 -24.11 7.30 1.25
C GLN A 119 -24.57 6.34 0.15
N ARG A 120 -25.17 5.17 0.49
CA ARG A 120 -25.83 4.28 -0.47
C ARG A 120 -27.33 4.28 -0.20
N ILE A 121 -28.11 4.63 -1.22
CA ILE A 121 -29.56 4.46 -1.20
C ILE A 121 -29.90 2.99 -1.51
N SER A 122 -30.90 2.40 -0.85
CA SER A 122 -31.41 1.08 -1.25
C SER A 122 -32.19 1.17 -2.56
N THR A 123 -32.31 0.05 -3.28
CA THR A 123 -33.08 -0.01 -4.53
C THR A 123 -34.54 0.42 -4.31
N ASP A 124 -35.13 -0.02 -3.20
CA ASP A 124 -36.52 0.31 -2.87
C ASP A 124 -36.69 1.79 -2.51
N GLU A 125 -35.77 2.35 -1.73
CA GLU A 125 -35.80 3.78 -1.40
C GLU A 125 -35.62 4.63 -2.66
N LEU A 126 -34.71 4.23 -3.55
CA LEU A 126 -34.51 4.91 -4.84
C LEU A 126 -35.81 4.91 -5.66
N LYS A 127 -36.44 3.74 -5.82
CA LYS A 127 -37.72 3.62 -6.54
C LYS A 127 -38.81 4.47 -5.91
N GLN A 128 -38.90 4.51 -4.58
CA GLN A 128 -39.85 5.35 -3.87
C GLN A 128 -39.60 6.84 -4.12
N ARG A 129 -38.35 7.30 -4.05
CA ARG A 129 -37.99 8.70 -4.32
C ARG A 129 -38.29 9.10 -5.77
N VAL A 130 -37.96 8.24 -6.73
CA VAL A 130 -38.25 8.46 -8.16
C VAL A 130 -39.76 8.52 -8.42
N ARG A 131 -40.54 7.61 -7.83
CA ARG A 131 -42.02 7.65 -7.92
C ARG A 131 -42.62 8.90 -7.29
N ALA A 132 -42.09 9.33 -6.14
CA ALA A 132 -42.55 10.52 -5.44
C ALA A 132 -42.18 11.82 -6.18
N ARG A 133 -41.10 11.81 -6.97
CA ARG A 133 -40.62 12.96 -7.76
C ARG A 133 -40.31 12.51 -9.19
N PRO A 134 -41.33 12.41 -10.06
CA PRO A 134 -41.13 11.98 -11.44
C PRO A 134 -40.17 12.87 -12.23
N GLN A 135 -40.07 14.15 -11.85
CA GLN A 135 -39.12 15.11 -12.43
C GLN A 135 -37.67 14.87 -12.01
N GLY A 136 -37.44 14.01 -11.01
CA GLY A 136 -36.13 13.56 -10.57
C GLY A 136 -35.90 13.68 -9.06
N ALA A 137 -35.13 12.74 -8.50
CA ALA A 137 -34.66 12.78 -7.13
C ALA A 137 -33.13 12.85 -7.08
N ALA A 138 -32.58 13.87 -6.43
CA ALA A 138 -31.15 13.96 -6.20
C ALA A 138 -30.72 12.88 -5.19
N VAL A 139 -29.86 11.95 -5.62
CA VAL A 139 -29.32 10.89 -4.75
C VAL A 139 -27.80 10.77 -4.92
N PRO A 140 -27.07 10.45 -3.84
CA PRO A 140 -25.71 9.96 -3.97
C PRO A 140 -25.76 8.57 -4.61
N ALA A 141 -24.86 8.32 -5.56
CA ALA A 141 -24.79 7.05 -6.24
C ALA A 141 -23.38 6.72 -6.70
N GLN A 142 -23.16 5.45 -7.00
CA GLN A 142 -21.95 4.97 -7.68
C GLN A 142 -22.33 4.51 -9.07
N ILE A 143 -21.65 5.02 -10.09
CA ILE A 143 -21.91 4.63 -11.47
C ILE A 143 -20.82 3.68 -11.96
N THR A 144 -21.25 2.55 -12.54
CA THR A 144 -20.36 1.49 -13.02
C THR A 144 -20.79 1.01 -14.39
N LYS A 145 -19.83 0.74 -15.27
CA LYS A 145 -20.07 0.00 -16.49
C LYS A 145 -20.05 -1.51 -16.26
N GLN A 146 -21.13 -2.20 -16.62
CA GLN A 146 -21.27 -3.66 -16.59
C GLN A 146 -21.54 -4.20 -18.00
N GLY A 147 -20.48 -4.71 -18.65
CA GLY A 147 -20.54 -5.08 -20.06
C GLY A 147 -20.82 -3.87 -20.95
N SER A 148 -21.93 -3.93 -21.71
CA SER A 148 -22.40 -2.82 -22.55
C SER A 148 -23.38 -1.87 -21.82
N ASN A 149 -23.75 -2.15 -20.57
CA ASN A 149 -24.73 -1.36 -19.83
C ASN A 149 -24.04 -0.47 -18.80
N MET A 150 -24.61 0.71 -18.57
CA MET A 150 -24.31 1.50 -17.37
C MET A 150 -25.31 1.14 -16.28
N VAL A 151 -24.83 0.98 -15.05
CA VAL A 151 -25.68 0.72 -13.89
C VAL A 151 -25.40 1.73 -12.78
N LEU A 152 -26.47 2.05 -12.07
CA LEU A 152 -26.45 2.76 -10.80
C LEU A 152 -26.33 1.71 -9.69
N GLN A 153 -25.19 1.67 -9.00
CA GLN A 153 -25.03 0.81 -7.84
C GLN A 153 -25.77 1.40 -6.64
N THR A 154 -26.61 0.57 -6.03
CA THR A 154 -27.37 0.87 -4.81
C THR A 154 -26.80 0.04 -3.65
N ALA A 155 -27.33 0.20 -2.45
CA ALA A 155 -26.86 -0.55 -1.28
C ALA A 155 -27.03 -2.08 -1.41
N ASP A 156 -28.02 -2.52 -2.19
CA ASP A 156 -28.49 -3.91 -2.26
C ASP A 156 -28.59 -4.47 -3.69
N SER A 157 -28.44 -3.63 -4.73
CA SER A 157 -28.54 -4.06 -6.13
C SER A 157 -27.87 -3.11 -7.12
N ALA A 158 -28.08 -3.36 -8.42
CA ALA A 158 -27.68 -2.49 -9.51
C ALA A 158 -28.89 -2.20 -10.42
N VAL A 159 -29.17 -0.91 -10.67
CA VAL A 159 -30.29 -0.48 -11.52
C VAL A 159 -29.75 0.00 -12.87
N LYS A 160 -30.30 -0.51 -13.98
CA LYS A 160 -29.85 -0.14 -15.33
C LYS A 160 -30.17 1.33 -15.63
N VAL A 161 -29.19 2.03 -16.22
CA VAL A 161 -29.32 3.41 -16.67
C VAL A 161 -29.69 3.42 -18.15
N ASN A 162 -30.79 4.09 -18.51
CA ASN A 162 -31.31 4.13 -19.87
C ASN A 162 -30.49 5.04 -20.79
N ASN A 163 -30.06 6.21 -20.29
CA ASN A 163 -29.22 7.16 -21.02
C ASN A 163 -27.73 6.90 -20.77
N ALA A 164 -27.33 5.63 -20.88
CA ALA A 164 -25.98 5.14 -20.63
C ALA A 164 -24.91 5.86 -21.46
N ASP A 165 -25.28 6.32 -22.66
CA ASP A 165 -24.36 7.03 -23.56
C ASP A 165 -23.79 8.29 -22.93
N TYR A 166 -24.43 8.90 -21.92
CA TYR A 166 -23.97 10.14 -21.29
C TYR A 166 -22.66 10.01 -20.49
N LEU A 167 -22.18 8.79 -20.22
CA LEU A 167 -21.01 8.57 -19.37
C LEU A 167 -19.96 7.76 -20.12
N GLY A 168 -18.78 8.35 -20.29
CA GLY A 168 -17.65 7.78 -21.02
C GLY A 168 -17.30 6.32 -20.65
N GLN A 169 -16.62 5.63 -21.56
CA GLN A 169 -16.60 4.17 -21.64
C GLN A 169 -15.82 3.39 -20.55
N GLN A 170 -15.29 4.00 -19.48
CA GLN A 170 -14.32 3.34 -18.59
C GLN A 170 -14.51 3.57 -17.08
N VAL A 171 -15.71 3.93 -16.63
CA VAL A 171 -15.92 4.30 -15.22
C VAL A 171 -16.31 3.10 -14.34
N ARG A 172 -15.66 2.94 -13.18
CA ARG A 172 -15.95 1.90 -12.19
C ARG A 172 -16.32 2.48 -10.83
N GLN A 173 -17.58 2.37 -10.42
CA GLN A 173 -18.07 2.83 -9.11
C GLN A 173 -17.80 4.32 -8.80
N MET A 174 -17.82 5.17 -9.82
CA MET A 174 -17.51 6.59 -9.62
C MET A 174 -18.56 7.26 -8.74
N PRO A 175 -18.14 7.91 -7.64
CA PRO A 175 -19.05 8.55 -6.69
C PRO A 175 -19.58 9.86 -7.26
N VAL A 176 -20.88 9.90 -7.53
CA VAL A 176 -21.57 11.06 -8.07
C VAL A 176 -22.81 11.42 -7.25
N GLN A 177 -23.22 12.66 -7.37
CA GLN A 177 -24.58 13.12 -7.10
C GLN A 177 -25.30 13.23 -8.44
N ALA A 178 -26.46 12.57 -8.58
CA ALA A 178 -27.26 12.65 -9.80
C ALA A 178 -28.74 12.87 -9.47
N VAL A 179 -29.45 13.56 -10.36
CA VAL A 179 -30.91 13.63 -10.38
C VAL A 179 -31.42 12.40 -11.14
N VAL A 180 -32.03 11.47 -10.41
CA VAL A 180 -32.51 10.20 -10.97
C VAL A 180 -34.00 10.31 -11.29
N GLY A 181 -34.34 10.12 -12.56
CA GLY A 181 -35.71 10.05 -13.08
C GLY A 181 -36.12 8.64 -13.48
N ALA A 182 -37.42 8.43 -13.71
CA ALA A 182 -37.93 7.15 -14.20
C ALA A 182 -37.56 6.95 -15.68
N GLY A 183 -36.96 5.81 -16.01
CA GLY A 183 -36.75 5.37 -17.38
C GLY A 183 -37.85 4.39 -17.84
N PRO A 184 -37.80 3.92 -19.10
CA PRO A 184 -38.68 2.88 -19.59
C PRO A 184 -38.45 1.55 -18.83
N GLY A 185 -39.53 0.89 -18.43
CA GLY A 185 -39.47 -0.37 -17.69
C GLY A 185 -38.84 -0.21 -16.30
N ASP A 186 -37.86 -1.07 -15.98
CA ASP A 186 -37.13 -1.06 -14.71
C ASP A 186 -35.81 -0.25 -14.76
N THR A 187 -35.70 0.67 -15.73
CA THR A 187 -34.51 1.52 -15.90
C THR A 187 -34.68 2.87 -15.24
N VAL A 188 -33.57 3.58 -15.05
CA VAL A 188 -33.54 4.97 -14.58
C VAL A 188 -32.86 5.88 -15.60
N GLU A 189 -33.21 7.15 -15.58
CA GLU A 189 -32.49 8.20 -16.31
C GLU A 189 -31.69 9.06 -15.33
N LEU A 190 -30.46 9.39 -15.70
CA LEU A 190 -29.59 10.26 -14.91
C LEU A 190 -29.53 11.66 -15.53
N LYS A 191 -29.71 12.70 -14.70
CA LYS A 191 -29.57 14.11 -15.06
C LYS A 191 -28.70 14.81 -14.03
N ASP A 192 -28.16 15.98 -14.38
CA ASP A 192 -27.40 16.85 -13.48
C ASP A 192 -26.33 16.10 -12.68
N ILE A 193 -25.51 15.30 -13.38
CA ILE A 193 -24.48 14.46 -12.76
C ILE A 193 -23.32 15.36 -12.34
N GLU A 194 -22.99 15.35 -11.05
CA GLU A 194 -21.86 16.06 -10.45
C GLU A 194 -21.04 15.08 -9.62
N LEU A 195 -19.71 15.25 -9.56
CA LEU A 195 -18.90 14.44 -8.66
C LEU A 195 -19.28 14.71 -7.20
N GLN A 196 -19.40 13.65 -6.41
CA GLN A 196 -19.76 13.78 -4.98
C GLN A 196 -18.72 14.62 -4.22
N ALA A 197 -17.43 14.46 -4.57
CA ALA A 197 -16.34 15.24 -3.99
C ALA A 197 -16.51 16.75 -4.24
N THR A 198 -16.85 17.14 -5.47
CA THR A 198 -17.05 18.53 -5.87
C THR A 198 -18.31 19.11 -5.23
N LYS A 199 -19.43 18.38 -5.28
CA LYS A 199 -20.69 18.79 -4.65
C LYS A 199 -20.52 19.06 -3.16
N ARG A 200 -19.89 18.12 -2.44
CA ARG A 200 -19.65 18.24 -1.00
C ARG A 200 -18.77 19.45 -0.67
N TRP A 201 -17.78 19.75 -1.51
CA TRP A 201 -16.98 20.97 -1.35
C TRP A 201 -17.83 22.22 -1.57
N ASN A 202 -18.61 22.28 -2.65
CA ASN A 202 -19.44 23.43 -3.03
C ASN A 202 -20.56 23.73 -2.03
N ASP A 203 -21.07 22.72 -1.32
CA ASP A 203 -22.06 22.87 -0.25
C ASP A 203 -21.51 23.60 0.99
N ARG A 204 -20.18 23.71 1.11
CA ARG A 204 -19.56 24.51 2.17
C ARG A 204 -19.73 26.00 1.89
N THR A 205 -19.90 26.78 2.97
CA THR A 205 -20.12 28.23 2.85
C THR A 205 -18.95 28.90 2.10
N PRO A 206 -19.20 29.95 1.30
CA PRO A 206 -18.14 30.68 0.61
C PRO A 206 -17.05 31.18 1.56
N ALA A 207 -17.43 31.63 2.77
CA ALA A 207 -16.49 32.06 3.79
C ALA A 207 -15.57 30.92 4.26
N TRP A 208 -16.10 29.70 4.41
CA TRP A 208 -15.29 28.54 4.76
C TRP A 208 -14.30 28.20 3.65
N ARG A 209 -14.76 28.14 2.39
CA ARG A 209 -13.93 27.81 1.22
C ARG A 209 -12.83 28.84 0.97
N ALA A 210 -13.12 30.12 1.21
CA ALA A 210 -12.13 31.21 1.08
C ALA A 210 -10.91 31.02 1.98
N ARG A 211 -11.04 30.32 3.12
CA ARG A 211 -9.89 29.98 4.00
C ARG A 211 -8.93 28.98 3.37
N TYR A 212 -9.41 28.17 2.43
CA TYR A 212 -8.65 27.17 1.69
C TYR A 212 -8.59 27.52 0.20
N GLY A 213 -8.23 28.76 -0.12
CA GLY A 213 -8.31 29.29 -1.49
C GLY A 213 -7.59 28.45 -2.56
N LYS A 214 -6.47 27.78 -2.21
CA LYS A 214 -5.79 26.86 -3.13
C LYS A 214 -6.59 25.58 -3.39
N VAL A 215 -7.13 24.97 -2.33
CA VAL A 215 -8.02 23.80 -2.46
C VAL A 215 -9.27 24.16 -3.25
N ASP A 216 -9.86 25.34 -3.00
CA ASP A 216 -11.03 25.80 -3.75
C ASP A 216 -10.73 26.00 -5.24
N ALA A 217 -9.55 26.53 -5.58
CA ALA A 217 -9.10 26.65 -6.95
C ALA A 217 -8.86 25.28 -7.62
N ALA A 218 -8.26 24.32 -6.91
CA ALA A 218 -8.07 22.96 -7.40
C ALA A 218 -9.41 22.23 -7.60
N GLN A 219 -10.35 22.37 -6.67
CA GLN A 219 -11.71 21.81 -6.77
C GLN A 219 -12.49 22.36 -7.97
N LYS A 220 -12.30 23.63 -8.32
CA LYS A 220 -12.88 24.21 -9.56
C LYS A 220 -12.31 23.55 -10.81
N LYS A 221 -10.99 23.37 -10.88
CA LYS A 221 -10.37 22.64 -12.00
C LYS A 221 -10.86 21.19 -12.08
N LEU A 222 -10.99 20.53 -10.93
CA LEU A 222 -11.55 19.18 -10.83
C LEU A 222 -12.98 19.13 -11.36
N ASN A 223 -13.82 20.11 -11.00
CA ASN A 223 -15.17 20.23 -11.54
C ASN A 223 -15.18 20.38 -13.06
N ASP A 224 -14.33 21.25 -13.60
CA ASP A 224 -14.26 21.50 -15.04
C ASP A 224 -13.79 20.24 -15.79
N ALA A 225 -12.79 19.54 -15.25
CA ALA A 225 -12.33 18.26 -15.78
C ALA A 225 -13.42 17.18 -15.72
N ALA A 226 -14.19 17.15 -14.64
CA ALA A 226 -15.31 16.23 -14.48
C ALA A 226 -16.43 16.50 -15.47
N GLN A 227 -16.75 17.77 -15.74
CA GLN A 227 -17.75 18.15 -16.73
C GLN A 227 -17.38 17.66 -18.12
N ALA A 228 -16.09 17.64 -18.47
CA ALA A 228 -15.60 17.05 -19.73
C ALA A 228 -15.60 15.51 -19.69
N ALA A 229 -15.20 14.90 -18.57
CA ALA A 229 -15.08 13.44 -18.44
C ALA A 229 -16.44 12.71 -18.28
N LEU A 230 -17.50 13.42 -17.88
CA LEU A 230 -18.84 12.89 -17.66
C LEU A 230 -19.80 13.19 -18.82
N THR A 231 -19.28 13.54 -20.00
CA THR A 231 -20.09 13.67 -21.22
C THR A 231 -20.16 12.36 -22.00
N ALA A 232 -21.07 12.32 -22.97
CA ALA A 232 -21.24 11.16 -23.84
C ALA A 232 -20.05 10.89 -24.77
N ASP A 233 -19.34 11.94 -25.12
CA ASP A 233 -18.20 11.95 -26.03
C ASP A 233 -16.85 11.94 -25.30
N ALA A 234 -16.85 11.77 -23.98
CA ALA A 234 -15.64 11.74 -23.17
C ALA A 234 -14.63 10.68 -23.66
N SER A 235 -13.40 11.12 -23.89
CA SER A 235 -12.28 10.29 -24.34
C SER A 235 -11.44 9.77 -23.17
N GLU A 236 -10.55 8.82 -23.43
CA GLU A 236 -9.53 8.40 -22.44
C GLU A 236 -8.63 9.58 -22.01
N SER A 237 -8.43 10.58 -22.88
CA SER A 237 -7.68 11.79 -22.54
C SER A 237 -8.40 12.63 -21.49
N ASP A 238 -9.73 12.74 -21.57
CA ASP A 238 -10.52 13.51 -20.61
C ASP A 238 -10.49 12.84 -19.23
N LEU A 239 -10.53 11.51 -19.19
CA LEU A 239 -10.37 10.73 -17.97
C LEU A 239 -8.97 10.89 -17.35
N LYS A 240 -7.90 11.00 -18.16
CA LYS A 240 -6.54 11.30 -17.68
C LYS A 240 -6.44 12.71 -17.09
N VAL A 241 -7.08 13.70 -17.71
CA VAL A 241 -7.16 15.06 -17.17
C VAL A 241 -7.94 15.09 -15.85
N LEU A 242 -9.02 14.31 -15.75
CA LEU A 242 -9.75 14.14 -14.50
C LEU A 242 -8.86 13.53 -13.41
N LYS A 243 -8.16 12.43 -13.69
CA LYS A 243 -7.21 11.78 -12.76
C LYS A 243 -6.15 12.76 -12.28
N GLN A 244 -5.49 13.49 -13.18
CA GLN A 244 -4.51 14.50 -12.81
C GLN A 244 -5.12 15.58 -11.90
N SER A 245 -6.35 16.02 -12.20
CA SER A 245 -7.05 17.02 -11.37
C SER A 245 -7.39 16.48 -9.98
N VAL A 246 -7.68 15.19 -9.85
CA VAL A 246 -7.86 14.52 -8.55
C VAL A 246 -6.56 14.55 -7.76
N ASP A 247 -5.45 14.17 -8.38
CA ASP A 247 -4.11 14.15 -7.74
C ASP A 247 -3.68 15.55 -7.28
N GLU A 248 -3.87 16.57 -8.13
CA GLU A 248 -3.61 17.97 -7.78
C GLU A 248 -4.48 18.43 -6.61
N THR A 249 -5.76 18.04 -6.58
CA THR A 249 -6.68 18.43 -5.51
C THR A 249 -6.36 17.73 -4.19
N GLN A 250 -6.00 16.44 -4.23
CA GLN A 250 -5.54 15.70 -3.04
C GLN A 250 -4.29 16.34 -2.46
N LYS A 251 -3.31 16.70 -3.30
CA LYS A 251 -2.09 17.40 -2.88
C LYS A 251 -2.39 18.71 -2.14
N GLU A 252 -3.24 19.56 -2.69
CA GLU A 252 -3.61 20.82 -2.04
C GLU A 252 -4.38 20.60 -0.72
N LEU A 253 -5.18 19.53 -0.61
CA LEU A 253 -5.84 19.16 0.65
C LEU A 253 -4.86 18.69 1.72
N VAL A 254 -3.87 17.87 1.37
CA VAL A 254 -2.83 17.41 2.29
C VAL A 254 -2.04 18.60 2.82
N GLN A 255 -1.65 19.53 1.94
CA GLN A 255 -0.97 20.77 2.35
C GLN A 255 -1.84 21.64 3.26
N ALA A 256 -3.13 21.78 2.96
CA ALA A 256 -4.07 22.49 3.83
C ALA A 256 -4.21 21.81 5.20
N TYR A 257 -4.25 20.47 5.24
CA TYR A 257 -4.33 19.69 6.47
C TYR A 257 -3.08 19.88 7.34
N GLN A 258 -1.89 19.82 6.75
CA GLN A 258 -0.61 20.03 7.46
C GLN A 258 -0.47 21.44 8.03
N ALA A 259 -1.06 22.44 7.38
CA ALA A 259 -1.03 23.83 7.84
C ALA A 259 -1.96 24.10 9.03
N LEU A 260 -2.91 23.20 9.34
CA LEU A 260 -3.84 23.38 10.45
C LEU A 260 -3.17 23.01 11.78
N PRO A 261 -3.28 23.88 12.81
CA PRO A 261 -2.81 23.53 14.15
C PRO A 261 -3.68 22.41 14.75
N ALA A 262 -3.07 21.61 15.64
CA ALA A 262 -3.72 20.45 16.25
C ALA A 262 -5.02 20.76 17.03
N ASN A 263 -5.24 22.00 17.45
CA ASN A 263 -6.46 22.44 18.13
C ASN A 263 -7.65 22.70 17.17
N GLN A 264 -7.45 22.69 15.85
CA GLN A 264 -8.50 22.88 14.85
C GLN A 264 -9.06 21.55 14.31
N ARG A 265 -9.39 20.63 15.23
CA ARG A 265 -9.82 19.24 14.91
C ARG A 265 -11.05 19.17 13.99
N GLN A 266 -12.01 20.08 14.15
CA GLN A 266 -13.20 20.15 13.29
C GLN A 266 -12.84 20.48 11.83
N GLU A 267 -11.86 21.35 11.64
CA GLU A 267 -11.38 21.72 10.30
C GLU A 267 -10.54 20.60 9.70
N GLN A 268 -9.67 19.98 10.49
CA GLN A 268 -8.92 18.79 10.08
C GLN A 268 -9.87 17.67 9.63
N ARG A 269 -10.93 17.41 10.41
CA ARG A 269 -11.93 16.39 10.06
C ARG A 269 -12.63 16.70 8.74
N ALA A 270 -13.00 17.96 8.51
CA ALA A 270 -13.60 18.37 7.24
C ALA A 270 -12.69 18.12 6.03
N LEU A 271 -11.37 18.31 6.17
CA LEU A 271 -10.39 18.00 5.13
C LEU A 271 -10.17 16.49 4.95
N VAL A 272 -10.12 15.72 6.05
CA VAL A 272 -10.06 14.25 6.04
C VAL A 272 -11.23 13.66 5.25
N GLU A 273 -12.44 14.12 5.55
CA GLU A 273 -13.63 13.68 4.85
C GLU A 273 -13.59 14.03 3.36
N GLN A 274 -13.14 15.23 3.01
CA GLN A 274 -12.99 15.63 1.62
C GLN A 274 -11.94 14.80 0.88
N HIS A 275 -10.84 14.46 1.56
CA HIS A 275 -9.80 13.59 1.02
C HIS A 275 -10.31 12.18 0.76
N ALA A 276 -11.11 11.62 1.70
CA ALA A 276 -11.75 10.32 1.51
C ALA A 276 -12.66 10.30 0.27
N GLU A 277 -13.42 11.36 0.03
CA GLU A 277 -14.24 11.51 -1.20
C GLU A 277 -13.39 11.47 -2.48
N LEU A 278 -12.27 12.19 -2.49
CA LEU A 278 -11.35 12.18 -3.63
C LEU A 278 -10.65 10.85 -3.82
N ARG A 279 -10.32 10.13 -2.73
CA ARG A 279 -9.73 8.78 -2.83
C ARG A 279 -10.70 7.78 -3.45
N ARG A 280 -12.00 7.87 -3.14
CA ARG A 280 -13.02 7.02 -3.79
C ARG A 280 -13.15 7.34 -5.28
N LEU A 281 -13.09 8.62 -5.63
CA LEU A 281 -13.04 9.04 -7.03
C LEU A 281 -11.77 8.54 -7.72
N ASP A 282 -10.61 8.67 -7.08
CA ASP A 282 -9.33 8.18 -7.60
C ASP A 282 -9.36 6.67 -7.88
N LYS A 283 -9.87 5.88 -6.94
CA LYS A 283 -10.10 4.43 -7.12
C LYS A 283 -11.00 4.11 -8.31
N SER A 284 -12.02 4.95 -8.57
CA SER A 284 -12.92 4.75 -9.71
C SER A 284 -12.25 4.95 -11.08
N LEU A 285 -11.06 5.55 -11.06
CA LEU A 285 -10.22 5.86 -12.22
C LEU A 285 -9.06 4.85 -12.39
N TYR A 286 -8.96 3.82 -11.54
CA TYR A 286 -7.96 2.77 -11.70
C TYR A 286 -8.11 2.04 -13.05
N GLY A 287 -6.97 1.69 -13.65
CA GLY A 287 -6.91 1.06 -14.98
C GLY A 287 -6.90 2.02 -16.16
N ILE A 288 -7.12 3.32 -15.95
CA ILE A 288 -6.83 4.36 -16.96
C ILE A 288 -5.33 4.38 -17.25
N ASP A 289 -4.52 4.33 -16.20
CA ASP A 289 -3.10 4.03 -16.34
C ASP A 289 -2.96 2.53 -16.61
N HIS A 290 -2.36 2.18 -17.76
CA HIS A 290 -2.22 0.80 -18.25
C HIS A 290 -1.61 -0.17 -17.22
N ASP A 291 -0.95 0.37 -16.22
CA ASP A 291 -0.23 -0.37 -15.20
C ASP A 291 -1.12 -1.08 -14.18
N ASP A 292 -2.43 -0.82 -14.11
CA ASP A 292 -3.36 -1.55 -13.22
C ASP A 292 -4.11 -2.69 -13.93
N ARG A 293 -4.03 -2.76 -15.27
CA ARG A 293 -4.60 -3.87 -16.04
C ARG A 293 -3.64 -5.05 -15.99
N TYR A 294 -4.16 -6.27 -15.79
CA TYR A 294 -3.42 -7.52 -15.93
C TYR A 294 -3.57 -8.02 -17.37
N PRO A 295 -2.68 -7.67 -18.31
CA PRO A 295 -2.65 -8.39 -19.57
C PRO A 295 -2.28 -9.85 -19.26
N PRO A 296 -2.85 -10.85 -19.94
CA PRO A 296 -2.50 -12.27 -19.74
C PRO A 296 -0.99 -12.54 -19.75
N GLN A 297 -0.23 -11.80 -20.56
CA GLN A 297 1.23 -11.90 -20.64
C GLN A 297 1.94 -11.49 -19.33
N ALA A 298 1.33 -10.66 -18.50
CA ALA A 298 1.88 -10.34 -17.18
C ALA A 298 1.87 -11.57 -16.27
N TYR A 299 0.86 -12.43 -16.35
CA TYR A 299 0.81 -13.68 -15.56
C TYR A 299 1.90 -14.66 -15.95
N GLU A 300 2.11 -14.86 -17.26
CA GLU A 300 3.21 -15.69 -17.75
C GLU A 300 4.56 -15.21 -17.21
N LYS A 301 4.76 -13.88 -17.21
CA LYS A 301 5.97 -13.26 -16.69
C LYS A 301 6.09 -13.38 -15.17
N ILE A 302 5.01 -13.17 -14.41
CA ILE A 302 4.97 -13.35 -12.95
C ILE A 302 5.33 -14.80 -12.60
N TYR A 303 4.69 -15.76 -13.27
CA TYR A 303 4.91 -17.19 -13.03
C TYR A 303 6.34 -17.61 -13.38
N ALA A 304 6.85 -17.20 -14.55
CA ALA A 304 8.21 -17.50 -14.98
C ALA A 304 9.28 -16.86 -14.07
N ASN A 305 9.08 -15.59 -13.65
CA ASN A 305 10.02 -14.90 -12.79
C ASN A 305 10.01 -15.45 -11.37
N SER A 306 8.84 -15.86 -10.85
CA SER A 306 8.69 -16.34 -9.48
C SER A 306 9.10 -17.79 -9.24
N ARG A 307 9.66 -18.51 -10.23
CA ARG A 307 10.15 -19.89 -10.03
C ARG A 307 11.36 -20.00 -9.10
N GLY A 308 11.93 -18.87 -8.69
CA GLY A 308 12.92 -18.83 -7.61
C GLY A 308 12.29 -18.84 -6.21
N ALA A 309 10.97 -18.67 -6.08
CA ALA A 309 10.24 -18.92 -4.84
C ALA A 309 10.01 -20.42 -4.69
N PHE A 310 10.19 -20.95 -3.48
CA PHE A 310 10.11 -22.38 -3.21
C PHE A 310 9.50 -22.66 -1.84
N ALA A 311 8.99 -23.88 -1.68
CA ALA A 311 8.36 -24.31 -0.45
C ALA A 311 9.43 -24.81 0.51
N LEU A 312 9.38 -24.36 1.77
CA LEU A 312 10.29 -24.80 2.81
C LEU A 312 9.61 -25.88 3.64
N ARG A 313 10.21 -27.07 3.68
CA ARG A 313 9.59 -28.27 4.25
C ARG A 313 10.54 -28.99 5.21
N VAL A 314 9.98 -29.50 6.31
CA VAL A 314 10.67 -30.47 7.18
C VAL A 314 10.66 -31.82 6.47
N LYS A 315 11.82 -32.45 6.33
CA LYS A 315 11.96 -33.74 5.65
C LYS A 315 11.02 -34.79 6.25
N GLY A 316 10.34 -35.51 5.36
CA GLY A 316 9.39 -36.55 5.75
C GLY A 316 7.99 -36.03 6.11
N GLN A 317 7.77 -34.72 6.16
CA GLN A 317 6.41 -34.17 6.19
C GLN A 317 5.82 -34.09 4.78
N ASP A 318 4.51 -34.30 4.66
CA ASP A 318 3.83 -34.26 3.38
C ASP A 318 3.71 -32.83 2.84
N LYS A 319 3.45 -31.87 3.74
CA LYS A 319 3.19 -30.47 3.40
C LYS A 319 4.37 -29.57 3.77
N PRO A 320 4.69 -28.56 2.95
CA PRO A 320 5.60 -27.49 3.35
C PRO A 320 5.01 -26.67 4.50
N ARG A 321 5.89 -26.12 5.32
CA ARG A 321 5.55 -25.27 6.47
C ARG A 321 5.49 -23.80 6.09
N CYS A 322 6.40 -23.38 5.22
CA CYS A 322 6.65 -21.99 4.91
C CYS A 322 7.06 -21.82 3.44
N SER A 323 7.32 -20.57 3.09
CA SER A 323 7.83 -20.12 1.79
C SER A 323 9.25 -19.56 1.94
N ALA A 324 9.98 -19.51 0.83
CA ALA A 324 11.33 -18.94 0.78
C ALA A 324 11.67 -18.48 -0.65
N VAL A 325 12.75 -17.72 -0.79
CA VAL A 325 13.18 -17.15 -2.07
C VAL A 325 14.67 -17.33 -2.33
N LEU A 326 15.02 -17.81 -3.52
CA LEU A 326 16.39 -17.99 -3.98
C LEU A 326 17.01 -16.65 -4.42
N ILE A 327 18.10 -16.24 -3.77
CA ILE A 327 18.77 -14.94 -3.98
C ILE A 327 20.21 -15.06 -4.52
N GLY A 328 20.75 -16.28 -4.60
CA GLY A 328 22.05 -16.60 -5.19
C GLY A 328 22.07 -17.98 -5.82
N GLU A 329 23.24 -18.50 -6.17
CA GLU A 329 23.39 -19.85 -6.70
C GLU A 329 23.04 -20.93 -5.67
N LYS A 330 23.36 -20.66 -4.40
CA LYS A 330 23.03 -21.51 -3.25
C LYS A 330 22.40 -20.76 -2.07
N LEU A 331 22.29 -19.43 -2.14
CA LEU A 331 21.73 -18.63 -1.06
C LEU A 331 20.23 -18.39 -1.24
N ALA A 332 19.48 -18.49 -0.15
CA ALA A 332 18.05 -18.18 -0.09
C ALA A 332 17.68 -17.40 1.18
N LEU A 333 16.54 -16.71 1.14
CA LEU A 333 15.95 -16.01 2.29
C LEU A 333 14.60 -16.62 2.66
N THR A 334 14.31 -16.62 3.96
CA THR A 334 12.99 -16.91 4.54
C THR A 334 12.85 -16.17 5.88
N ASN A 335 11.74 -16.32 6.59
CA ASN A 335 11.62 -15.81 7.95
C ASN A 335 12.31 -16.70 8.99
N ASN A 336 12.74 -16.12 10.10
CA ASN A 336 13.35 -16.89 11.18
C ASN A 336 12.32 -17.82 11.83
N HIS A 337 11.07 -17.37 12.03
CA HIS A 337 10.02 -18.22 12.58
C HIS A 337 9.65 -19.40 11.68
N CYS A 338 10.09 -19.40 10.41
CA CYS A 338 9.93 -20.53 9.49
C CYS A 338 10.96 -21.65 9.68
N ILE A 339 11.97 -21.46 10.52
CA ILE A 339 12.96 -22.48 10.88
C ILE A 339 12.63 -23.13 12.21
N LEU A 340 12.15 -22.34 13.19
CA LEU A 340 11.93 -22.80 14.57
C LEU A 340 13.21 -23.42 15.17
N GLU A 341 13.14 -24.65 15.68
CA GLU A 341 14.25 -25.37 16.32
C GLU A 341 14.87 -26.45 15.41
N GLU A 342 14.47 -26.51 14.14
CA GLU A 342 14.91 -27.56 13.21
C GLU A 342 16.38 -27.39 12.81
N ALA A 343 17.11 -28.50 12.73
CA ALA A 343 18.47 -28.50 12.20
C ALA A 343 18.46 -28.33 10.66
N PRO A 344 19.53 -27.78 10.05
CA PRO A 344 19.60 -27.63 8.59
C PRO A 344 19.35 -28.94 7.83
N ASP A 345 19.86 -30.07 8.32
CA ASP A 345 19.72 -31.38 7.69
C ASP A 345 18.33 -32.02 7.88
N GLU A 346 17.47 -31.43 8.71
CA GLU A 346 16.05 -31.82 8.84
C GLU A 346 15.16 -31.07 7.85
N MET A 347 15.70 -30.08 7.15
CA MET A 347 14.95 -29.20 6.24
C MET A 347 15.33 -29.43 4.78
N GLU A 348 14.38 -29.16 3.89
CA GLU A 348 14.60 -29.16 2.44
C GLU A 348 13.86 -28.01 1.74
N ALA A 349 14.48 -27.51 0.66
CA ALA A 349 13.90 -26.58 -0.27
C ALA A 349 13.21 -27.36 -1.41
N VAL A 350 11.90 -27.20 -1.56
CA VAL A 350 11.09 -27.92 -2.54
C VAL A 350 10.63 -26.95 -3.64
N PHE A 351 11.25 -27.07 -4.81
CA PHE A 351 10.88 -26.32 -6.01
C PHE A 351 9.88 -27.12 -6.86
N ASP A 352 9.20 -26.44 -7.77
CA ASP A 352 8.16 -27.02 -8.63
C ASP A 352 7.04 -27.74 -7.82
N TYR A 353 6.82 -27.33 -6.56
CA TYR A 353 5.67 -27.75 -5.73
C TYR A 353 4.43 -26.96 -6.15
N GLU A 354 3.90 -27.29 -7.32
CA GLU A 354 2.84 -26.56 -7.97
C GLU A 354 2.01 -27.47 -8.88
N ASP A 355 0.81 -27.01 -9.25
CA ASP A 355 -0.02 -27.70 -10.24
C ASP A 355 0.13 -27.02 -11.61
N ASP A 356 0.04 -27.82 -12.67
CA ASP A 356 0.00 -27.32 -14.03
C ASP A 356 -1.38 -26.73 -14.40
N LEU A 357 -1.53 -26.22 -15.63
CA LEU A 357 -2.80 -25.63 -16.09
C LEU A 357 -3.95 -26.65 -16.17
N ALA A 358 -3.67 -27.96 -16.13
CA ALA A 358 -4.67 -29.02 -16.07
C ALA A 358 -4.99 -29.43 -14.62
N GLY A 359 -4.39 -28.78 -13.63
CA GLY A 359 -4.52 -29.11 -12.21
C GLY A 359 -3.76 -30.36 -11.81
N GLN A 360 -2.76 -30.79 -12.59
CA GLN A 360 -1.91 -31.93 -12.25
C GLN A 360 -0.67 -31.47 -11.51
N HIS A 361 -0.36 -32.14 -10.41
CA HIS A 361 0.82 -31.82 -9.61
C HIS A 361 2.10 -32.06 -10.40
N MET A 362 2.98 -31.06 -10.43
CA MET A 362 4.28 -31.15 -11.07
C MET A 362 5.24 -32.03 -10.25
N ALA A 363 6.24 -32.60 -10.93
CA ALA A 363 7.30 -33.34 -10.25
C ALA A 363 8.22 -32.37 -9.49
N ALA A 364 8.02 -32.28 -8.17
CA ALA A 364 8.80 -31.42 -7.30
C ALA A 364 10.30 -31.80 -7.29
N LYS A 365 11.17 -30.80 -7.08
CA LYS A 365 12.61 -30.99 -6.93
C LYS A 365 13.09 -30.48 -5.57
N SER A 366 13.66 -31.39 -4.81
CA SER A 366 14.22 -31.10 -3.50
C SER A 366 15.72 -30.75 -3.55
N PHE A 367 16.11 -29.78 -2.74
CA PHE A 367 17.49 -29.43 -2.45
C PHE A 367 17.67 -29.44 -0.92
N PRO A 368 18.71 -30.10 -0.38
CA PRO A 368 18.94 -30.13 1.06
C PRO A 368 19.35 -28.74 1.56
N LEU A 369 18.95 -28.37 2.78
CA LEU A 369 19.63 -27.29 3.51
C LEU A 369 20.99 -27.80 4.00
N VAL A 370 22.03 -26.98 3.80
CA VAL A 370 23.40 -27.26 4.24
C VAL A 370 23.72 -26.46 5.49
N ASP A 371 23.25 -25.21 5.56
CA ASP A 371 23.53 -24.31 6.67
C ASP A 371 22.39 -23.30 6.85
N ILE A 372 22.23 -22.82 8.08
CA ILE A 372 21.34 -21.72 8.46
C ILE A 372 22.23 -20.65 9.06
N LYS A 373 22.33 -19.50 8.40
CA LYS A 373 23.19 -18.39 8.82
C LYS A 373 22.37 -17.35 9.57
N LEU A 374 23.06 -16.57 10.41
CA LEU A 374 22.46 -15.53 11.24
C LEU A 374 21.42 -16.13 12.19
N THR A 375 21.84 -17.13 12.98
CA THR A 375 20.94 -17.94 13.83
C THR A 375 20.54 -17.25 15.13
N THR A 376 21.26 -16.20 15.53
CA THR A 376 20.91 -15.41 16.72
C THR A 376 20.07 -14.17 16.39
N GLU A 377 19.23 -13.74 17.33
CA GLU A 377 18.46 -12.49 17.18
C GLU A 377 19.37 -11.27 17.03
N GLU A 378 20.51 -11.26 17.73
CA GLU A 378 21.49 -10.18 17.64
C GLU A 378 22.04 -10.10 16.23
N GLU A 379 22.51 -11.20 15.62
CA GLU A 379 23.01 -11.21 14.24
C GLU A 379 21.97 -10.73 13.23
N ARG A 380 20.68 -10.97 13.49
CA ARG A 380 19.57 -10.48 12.65
C ARG A 380 19.16 -9.05 12.95
N GLY A 381 19.60 -8.47 14.07
CA GLY A 381 19.16 -7.16 14.53
C GLY A 381 17.67 -7.15 14.91
N HIS A 382 17.19 -8.25 15.51
CA HIS A 382 15.79 -8.50 15.85
C HIS A 382 14.81 -8.46 14.67
N LEU A 383 15.31 -8.67 13.45
CA LEU A 383 14.49 -8.82 12.25
C LEU A 383 14.13 -10.29 12.04
N ASP A 384 12.90 -10.56 11.61
CA ASP A 384 12.40 -11.90 11.33
C ASP A 384 12.80 -12.39 9.93
N PHE A 385 14.09 -12.59 9.70
CA PHE A 385 14.61 -13.22 8.49
C PHE A 385 15.76 -14.18 8.81
N THR A 386 16.08 -15.10 7.92
CA THR A 386 17.32 -15.88 8.00
C THR A 386 17.89 -16.11 6.61
N LEU A 387 19.20 -16.38 6.55
CA LEU A 387 19.92 -16.66 5.32
C LEU A 387 20.22 -18.15 5.27
N LEU A 388 19.67 -18.83 4.27
CA LEU A 388 19.84 -20.27 4.07
C LEU A 388 20.95 -20.55 3.06
N GLU A 389 21.74 -21.60 3.29
CA GLU A 389 22.63 -22.18 2.29
C GLU A 389 22.07 -23.53 1.83
N LEU A 390 21.82 -23.65 0.52
CA LEU A 390 21.25 -24.82 -0.12
C LEU A 390 22.34 -25.67 -0.77
N GLY A 391 22.21 -26.99 -0.65
CA GLY A 391 23.11 -27.96 -1.27
C GLY A 391 22.65 -28.39 -2.66
N PRO A 392 23.47 -29.20 -3.37
CA PRO A 392 23.07 -29.77 -4.64
C PRO A 392 21.94 -30.80 -4.47
N ASN A 393 21.09 -30.92 -5.48
CA ASN A 393 20.08 -31.99 -5.53
C ASN A 393 20.71 -33.36 -5.83
N ALA A 394 19.88 -34.40 -5.99
CA ALA A 394 20.32 -35.76 -6.31
C ALA A 394 21.12 -35.87 -7.62
N ASP A 395 20.96 -34.94 -8.56
CA ASP A 395 21.70 -34.87 -9.83
C ASP A 395 23.02 -34.09 -9.71
N GLY A 396 23.35 -33.57 -8.52
CA GLY A 396 24.53 -32.74 -8.29
C GLY A 396 24.37 -31.27 -8.72
N ALA A 397 23.18 -30.84 -9.12
CA ALA A 397 22.93 -29.47 -9.55
C ALA A 397 22.60 -28.56 -8.36
N LEU A 398 23.16 -27.35 -8.35
CA LEU A 398 22.78 -26.29 -7.40
C LEU A 398 21.48 -25.60 -7.81
N PRO A 399 20.66 -25.10 -6.86
CA PRO A 399 19.34 -24.58 -7.17
C PRO A 399 19.40 -23.39 -8.11
N GLY A 400 20.33 -22.45 -7.94
CA GLY A 400 20.44 -21.31 -8.85
C GLY A 400 20.95 -21.67 -10.24
N LYS A 401 21.49 -22.86 -10.49
CA LYS A 401 21.76 -23.33 -11.87
C LYS A 401 20.49 -23.81 -12.57
N VAL A 402 19.47 -24.23 -11.82
CA VAL A 402 18.22 -24.80 -12.34
C VAL A 402 17.10 -23.75 -12.37
N TYR A 403 17.05 -22.89 -11.36
CA TYR A 403 15.99 -21.90 -11.13
C TYR A 403 16.50 -20.46 -11.25
N PRO A 404 15.62 -19.50 -11.59
CA PRO A 404 15.99 -18.09 -11.66
C PRO A 404 16.27 -17.55 -10.25
N VAL A 405 17.43 -16.90 -10.11
CA VAL A 405 17.78 -16.12 -8.92
C VAL A 405 17.01 -14.81 -8.92
N GLN A 406 16.48 -14.44 -7.76
CA GLN A 406 15.61 -13.27 -7.61
C GLN A 406 16.43 -12.03 -7.23
N CYS A 407 16.20 -10.93 -7.94
CA CYS A 407 16.84 -9.65 -7.64
C CYS A 407 16.18 -8.96 -6.45
N LEU A 408 17.00 -8.46 -5.52
CA LEU A 408 16.57 -7.71 -4.34
C LEU A 408 16.53 -6.21 -4.66
N SER A 409 15.44 -5.50 -4.39
CA SER A 409 15.30 -4.09 -4.73
C SER A 409 15.55 -3.17 -3.55
N MET A 410 16.57 -2.32 -3.63
CA MET A 410 16.80 -1.27 -2.64
C MET A 410 15.91 -0.03 -2.85
N LYS A 411 15.01 -0.06 -3.83
CA LYS A 411 14.07 1.03 -4.08
C LYS A 411 12.94 0.97 -3.06
N ASN A 412 12.66 2.11 -2.41
CA ASN A 412 11.53 2.22 -1.51
C ASN A 412 10.22 2.01 -2.28
N ALA A 413 9.39 1.08 -1.79
CA ALA A 413 8.05 0.91 -2.28
C ALA A 413 7.19 2.10 -1.83
N LYS A 414 6.33 2.59 -2.72
CA LYS A 414 5.42 3.71 -2.47
C LYS A 414 4.02 3.21 -2.21
N ARG A 415 3.18 4.07 -1.64
CA ARG A 415 1.76 3.78 -1.45
C ARG A 415 1.12 3.47 -2.80
N ASP A 416 0.22 2.49 -2.81
CA ASP A 416 -0.49 1.99 -3.98
C ASP A 416 0.44 1.36 -5.05
N ASP A 417 1.75 1.16 -4.79
CA ASP A 417 2.59 0.38 -5.70
C ASP A 417 2.00 -1.03 -5.84
N PRO A 418 1.82 -1.54 -7.08
CA PRO A 418 1.27 -2.87 -7.30
C PRO A 418 2.30 -3.94 -6.95
N LEU A 419 1.83 -4.95 -6.21
CA LEU A 419 2.62 -6.06 -5.71
C LEU A 419 2.12 -7.38 -6.27
N TYR A 420 2.92 -8.42 -6.07
CA TYR A 420 2.41 -9.80 -6.00
C TYR A 420 3.23 -10.58 -4.97
N VAL A 421 2.59 -11.51 -4.29
CA VAL A 421 3.21 -12.40 -3.29
C VAL A 421 3.17 -13.82 -3.82
N VAL A 422 4.26 -14.58 -3.67
CA VAL A 422 4.32 -15.98 -4.10
C VAL A 422 4.67 -16.87 -2.92
N GLY A 423 3.75 -17.76 -2.59
CA GLY A 423 3.86 -18.59 -1.40
C GLY A 423 3.14 -19.93 -1.52
N PHE A 424 3.04 -20.62 -0.38
CA PHE A 424 2.52 -21.97 -0.24
C PHE A 424 1.48 -22.01 0.89
N PRO A 425 0.32 -21.36 0.69
CA PRO A 425 -0.68 -21.18 1.74
C PRO A 425 -1.20 -22.54 2.22
N LEU A 426 -1.27 -22.74 3.52
CA LEU A 426 -1.73 -23.96 4.20
C LEU A 426 -0.95 -25.23 3.78
N GLY A 427 0.26 -25.05 3.24
CA GLY A 427 1.07 -26.11 2.67
C GLY A 427 0.58 -26.62 1.31
N GLU A 428 -0.31 -25.87 0.65
CA GLU A 428 -0.83 -26.19 -0.68
C GLU A 428 0.16 -25.78 -1.78
N PRO A 429 -0.03 -26.28 -3.01
CA PRO A 429 0.77 -25.91 -4.17
C PRO A 429 0.90 -24.38 -4.35
N ARG A 430 2.00 -23.97 -5.00
CA ARG A 430 2.38 -22.57 -5.21
C ARG A 430 1.18 -21.70 -5.61
N THR A 431 0.93 -20.64 -4.84
CA THR A 431 -0.11 -19.66 -5.10
C THR A 431 0.52 -18.29 -5.35
N VAL A 432 -0.05 -17.54 -6.30
CA VAL A 432 0.33 -16.16 -6.60
C VAL A 432 -0.81 -15.25 -6.14
N HIS A 433 -0.55 -14.46 -5.11
CA HIS A 433 -1.45 -13.40 -4.64
C HIS A 433 -1.14 -12.15 -5.43
N ASP A 434 -1.83 -11.94 -6.53
CA ASP A 434 -1.46 -10.97 -7.56
C ASP A 434 -2.20 -9.65 -7.43
N ASN A 435 -3.40 -9.61 -6.85
CA ASN A 435 -4.16 -8.40 -6.56
C ASN A 435 -3.71 -7.75 -5.24
N ALA A 436 -2.41 -7.47 -5.13
CA ALA A 436 -1.81 -6.93 -3.92
C ALA A 436 -1.24 -5.53 -4.13
N PHE A 437 -1.24 -4.70 -3.08
CA PHE A 437 -0.76 -3.31 -3.13
C PHE A 437 -0.08 -2.89 -1.84
N VAL A 438 0.84 -1.94 -1.92
CA VAL A 438 1.39 -1.28 -0.72
C VAL A 438 0.33 -0.38 -0.11
N TYR A 439 -0.06 -0.67 1.12
CA TYR A 439 -1.00 0.13 1.88
C TYR A 439 -0.28 1.10 2.84
N PHE A 440 0.76 0.63 3.52
CA PHE A 440 1.63 1.43 4.40
C PHE A 440 3.09 1.29 3.99
N PRO A 441 3.67 2.27 3.29
CA PRO A 441 5.07 2.23 2.90
C PRO A 441 5.99 2.26 4.12
N PHE A 442 7.11 1.54 4.04
CA PHE A 442 8.13 1.55 5.09
C PHE A 442 8.73 2.94 5.30
N ARG A 443 8.96 3.70 4.23
CA ARG A 443 9.54 5.05 4.32
C ARG A 443 8.67 6.03 3.57
N VAL A 444 8.35 7.15 4.22
CA VAL A 444 7.47 8.19 3.69
C VAL A 444 7.98 9.59 4.05
N THR A 445 7.77 10.53 3.15
CA THR A 445 7.98 11.96 3.42
C THR A 445 6.93 12.51 4.41
N PRO A 446 7.11 13.71 4.98
CA PRO A 446 6.08 14.34 5.82
C PRO A 446 4.73 14.55 5.13
N GLU A 447 4.73 14.81 3.81
CA GLU A 447 3.52 14.97 2.99
C GLU A 447 2.78 13.62 2.87
N GLU A 448 3.50 12.56 2.48
CA GLU A 448 2.94 11.20 2.39
C GLU A 448 2.45 10.69 3.77
N TYR A 449 3.18 10.96 4.86
CA TYR A 449 2.71 10.61 6.20
C TYR A 449 1.40 11.33 6.57
N ALA A 450 1.28 12.62 6.24
CA ALA A 450 0.05 13.35 6.48
C ALA A 450 -1.13 12.77 5.68
N GLU A 451 -0.90 12.38 4.43
CA GLU A 451 -1.90 11.70 3.60
C GLU A 451 -2.36 10.36 4.22
N ILE A 452 -1.41 9.52 4.64
CA ILE A 452 -1.71 8.24 5.30
C ILE A 452 -2.48 8.48 6.60
N LYS A 453 -2.08 9.48 7.39
CA LYS A 453 -2.81 9.85 8.60
C LYS A 453 -4.25 10.29 8.29
N MET A 454 -4.46 11.06 7.21
CA MET A 454 -5.80 11.43 6.78
C MET A 454 -6.62 10.20 6.37
N LEU A 455 -6.02 9.21 5.70
CA LEU A 455 -6.68 7.95 5.38
C LEU A 455 -7.11 7.20 6.65
N VAL A 456 -6.20 6.98 7.59
CA VAL A 456 -6.51 6.27 8.84
C VAL A 456 -7.58 7.02 9.63
N SER A 457 -7.50 8.36 9.70
CA SER A 457 -8.54 9.18 10.33
C SER A 457 -9.90 9.07 9.62
N ALA A 458 -9.94 8.78 8.31
CA ALA A 458 -11.18 8.63 7.56
C ALA A 458 -11.92 7.32 7.89
N GLU A 459 -11.24 6.32 8.46
CA GLU A 459 -11.87 5.06 8.91
C GLU A 459 -12.82 5.26 10.10
N PHE A 460 -12.72 6.38 10.81
CA PHE A 460 -13.61 6.71 11.93
C PHE A 460 -14.80 7.55 11.47
N ASP A 461 -16.00 7.26 11.96
CA ASP A 461 -17.22 7.99 11.60
C ASP A 461 -17.28 9.42 12.17
N SER A 462 -16.56 9.69 13.26
CA SER A 462 -16.58 10.99 13.95
C SER A 462 -15.29 11.24 14.73
N ILE A 463 -15.05 12.51 15.10
CA ILE A 463 -13.94 12.89 15.99
C ILE A 463 -14.04 12.16 17.34
N ALA A 464 -15.26 11.96 17.86
CA ALA A 464 -15.44 11.24 19.13
C ALA A 464 -15.02 9.76 19.04
N ALA A 465 -15.28 9.11 17.90
CA ALA A 465 -14.84 7.74 17.63
C ALA A 465 -13.31 7.67 17.43
N GLU A 466 -12.73 8.64 16.71
CA GLU A 466 -11.28 8.76 16.55
C GLU A 466 -10.58 8.96 17.92
N ASP A 467 -11.09 9.86 18.76
CA ASP A 467 -10.54 10.13 20.09
C ASP A 467 -10.71 8.92 21.03
N ALA A 468 -11.82 8.18 20.93
CA ALA A 468 -12.01 6.93 21.66
C ALA A 468 -10.97 5.89 21.24
N SER A 469 -10.78 5.70 19.93
CA SER A 469 -9.74 4.82 19.38
C SER A 469 -8.33 5.21 19.84
N TYR A 470 -8.03 6.51 19.92
CA TYR A 470 -6.75 6.98 20.46
C TYR A 470 -6.59 6.65 21.94
N ARG A 471 -7.62 6.87 22.77
CA ARG A 471 -7.60 6.54 24.21
C ARG A 471 -7.49 5.03 24.47
N GLU A 472 -8.08 4.22 23.60
CA GLU A 472 -7.97 2.76 23.62
C GLU A 472 -6.59 2.26 23.14
N GLY A 473 -5.69 3.16 22.75
CA GLY A 473 -4.35 2.82 22.26
C GLY A 473 -4.30 2.42 20.79
N LYS A 474 -5.46 2.18 20.16
CA LYS A 474 -5.57 1.75 18.76
C LYS A 474 -4.97 2.79 17.80
N LEU A 475 -5.52 3.99 17.71
CA LEU A 475 -4.94 5.02 16.84
C LEU A 475 -3.54 5.48 17.31
N LYS A 476 -3.27 5.36 18.62
CA LYS A 476 -1.94 5.69 19.17
C LYS A 476 -0.87 4.75 18.62
N GLU A 477 -1.16 3.47 18.53
CA GLU A 477 -0.28 2.44 17.95
C GLU A 477 0.14 2.80 16.52
N PHE A 478 -0.81 3.23 15.67
CA PHE A 478 -0.51 3.72 14.32
C PHE A 478 0.43 4.94 14.35
N VAL A 479 0.10 5.96 15.16
CA VAL A 479 0.89 7.20 15.24
C VAL A 479 2.31 6.92 15.73
N ASP A 480 2.45 6.07 16.75
CA ASP A 480 3.75 5.71 17.31
C ASP A 480 4.56 4.81 16.38
N SER A 481 3.90 4.09 15.47
CA SER A 481 4.56 3.21 14.51
C SER A 481 5.28 4.00 13.40
N TYR A 482 4.87 5.24 13.10
CA TYR A 482 5.61 6.11 12.18
C TYR A 482 6.60 6.99 12.93
N ARG A 483 7.88 6.61 12.90
CA ARG A 483 8.97 7.27 13.64
C ARG A 483 9.69 8.28 12.74
N LEU A 484 9.80 9.53 13.18
CA LEU A 484 10.54 10.58 12.48
C LEU A 484 12.05 10.29 12.52
N ARG A 485 12.70 10.30 11.36
CA ARG A 485 14.14 10.15 11.17
C ARG A 485 14.86 11.49 11.25
N GLU A 486 16.19 11.42 11.40
CA GLU A 486 17.08 12.60 11.38
C GLU A 486 17.04 13.38 10.05
N ASP A 487 16.74 12.70 8.94
CA ASP A 487 16.61 13.31 7.61
C ASP A 487 15.24 13.94 7.35
N GLY A 488 14.31 13.85 8.32
CA GLY A 488 12.98 14.43 8.25
C GLY A 488 11.91 13.53 7.63
N ASP A 489 12.27 12.37 7.07
CA ASP A 489 11.32 11.35 6.64
C ASP A 489 10.79 10.55 7.85
N TYR A 490 9.73 9.77 7.64
CA TYR A 490 9.22 8.82 8.62
C TYR A 490 9.50 7.38 8.20
N GLU A 491 9.74 6.52 9.17
CA GLU A 491 9.79 5.07 9.01
C GLU A 491 8.63 4.38 9.72
N TYR A 492 8.02 3.41 9.04
CA TYR A 492 7.01 2.55 9.61
C TYR A 492 7.67 1.37 10.35
N ILE A 493 7.78 1.53 11.66
CA ILE A 493 8.25 0.56 12.63
C ILE A 493 7.03 0.07 13.42
N SER A 494 6.42 -1.03 13.01
CA SER A 494 5.12 -1.44 13.51
C SER A 494 5.17 -1.87 14.97
N GLN A 495 4.48 -1.15 15.85
CA GLN A 495 4.31 -1.58 17.25
C GLN A 495 3.55 -2.91 17.35
N ARG A 496 2.64 -3.17 16.41
CA ARG A 496 1.86 -4.41 16.36
C ARG A 496 2.72 -5.63 16.09
N PHE A 497 3.70 -5.49 15.20
CA PHE A 497 4.52 -6.59 14.71
C PHE A 497 5.91 -6.61 15.36
N GLY A 498 5.96 -6.35 16.67
CA GLY A 498 7.18 -6.47 17.47
C GLY A 498 8.22 -5.37 17.25
N GLU A 499 7.79 -4.15 16.92
CA GLU A 499 8.65 -3.00 16.62
C GLU A 499 9.63 -3.23 15.44
N GLN A 500 9.19 -4.01 14.45
CA GLN A 500 9.99 -4.28 13.26
C GLN A 500 9.70 -3.29 12.11
N PRO A 501 10.71 -2.96 11.29
CA PRO A 501 10.50 -2.32 9.99
C PRO A 501 9.45 -3.08 9.18
N THR A 502 8.43 -2.38 8.70
CA THR A 502 7.29 -3.02 8.04
C THR A 502 6.89 -2.25 6.79
N ILE A 503 6.52 -2.97 5.73
CA ILE A 503 5.62 -2.51 4.66
C ILE A 503 4.27 -3.17 4.96
N GLY A 504 3.23 -2.36 5.15
CA GLY A 504 1.87 -2.87 5.22
C GLY A 504 1.33 -3.11 3.82
N ALA A 505 0.89 -4.33 3.52
CA ALA A 505 0.36 -4.71 2.22
C ALA A 505 -1.12 -5.11 2.31
N ASP A 506 -1.91 -4.72 1.31
CA ASP A 506 -3.22 -5.29 1.05
C ASP A 506 -3.00 -6.53 0.18
N SER A 507 -3.10 -7.72 0.76
CA SER A 507 -2.91 -9.01 0.09
C SER A 507 -3.71 -10.09 0.83
N ASP A 508 -4.25 -11.06 0.11
CA ASP A 508 -5.04 -12.17 0.68
C ASP A 508 -4.14 -13.37 0.94
N THR A 509 -3.27 -13.29 1.95
CA THR A 509 -2.32 -14.34 2.33
C THR A 509 -2.80 -15.15 3.54
N TYR A 510 -2.30 -16.38 3.66
CA TYR A 510 -2.66 -17.32 4.73
C TYR A 510 -1.43 -17.85 5.44
N HIS A 511 -1.62 -18.54 6.57
CA HIS A 511 -0.57 -19.36 7.17
C HIS A 511 0.14 -20.24 6.12
N GLY A 512 1.45 -20.39 6.20
CA GLY A 512 2.27 -21.06 5.17
C GLY A 512 2.88 -20.10 4.13
N ASN A 513 2.32 -18.89 3.97
CA ASN A 513 2.94 -17.84 3.16
C ASN A 513 4.08 -17.12 3.88
N SER A 514 4.32 -17.36 5.17
CA SER A 514 5.49 -16.84 5.85
C SER A 514 6.78 -17.14 5.08
N GLY A 515 7.61 -16.13 4.87
CA GLY A 515 8.85 -16.17 4.12
C GLY A 515 8.66 -15.96 2.62
N SER A 516 7.42 -15.72 2.17
CA SER A 516 7.12 -15.47 0.76
C SER A 516 7.82 -14.20 0.29
N PRO A 517 8.50 -14.24 -0.87
CA PRO A 517 8.95 -13.02 -1.51
C PRO A 517 7.76 -12.17 -1.94
N VAL A 518 7.81 -10.89 -1.58
CA VAL A 518 6.89 -9.86 -2.05
C VAL A 518 7.58 -9.08 -3.15
N TYR A 519 6.99 -9.11 -4.34
CA TYR A 519 7.56 -8.50 -5.53
C TYR A 519 6.87 -7.19 -5.87
N ASN A 520 7.65 -6.21 -6.35
CA ASN A 520 7.07 -5.10 -7.08
C ASN A 520 6.65 -5.59 -8.48
N ARG A 521 5.38 -5.40 -8.85
CA ARG A 521 4.82 -5.94 -10.10
C ARG A 521 5.48 -5.39 -11.35
N ARG A 522 5.97 -4.14 -11.31
CA ARG A 522 6.55 -3.46 -12.48
C ARG A 522 7.99 -3.92 -12.72
N THR A 523 8.77 -4.09 -11.65
CA THR A 523 10.19 -4.44 -11.75
C THR A 523 10.47 -5.94 -11.63
N HIS A 524 9.53 -6.71 -11.07
CA HIS A 524 9.69 -8.12 -10.68
C HIS A 524 10.87 -8.38 -9.73
N ALA A 525 11.27 -7.36 -8.97
CA ALA A 525 12.27 -7.49 -7.93
C ALA A 525 11.60 -7.65 -6.57
N VAL A 526 12.23 -8.43 -5.70
CA VAL A 526 11.78 -8.64 -4.32
C VAL A 526 11.97 -7.34 -3.54
N ILE A 527 10.90 -6.82 -2.96
CA ILE A 527 10.91 -5.63 -2.10
C ILE A 527 10.83 -5.96 -0.62
N GLY A 528 10.51 -7.21 -0.28
CA GLY A 528 10.47 -7.69 1.11
C GLY A 528 10.05 -9.14 1.24
N LEU A 529 9.99 -9.62 2.48
CA LEU A 529 9.51 -10.95 2.86
C LEU A 529 8.23 -10.81 3.68
N LEU A 530 7.15 -11.48 3.28
CA LEU A 530 5.95 -11.56 4.10
C LEU A 530 6.28 -12.32 5.38
N PHE A 531 5.99 -11.76 6.56
CA PHE A 531 6.35 -12.37 7.84
C PHE A 531 5.20 -12.47 8.85
N ASP A 532 4.15 -11.68 8.68
CA ASP A 532 2.96 -11.73 9.53
C ASP A 532 1.76 -11.16 8.76
N GLY A 533 0.57 -11.33 9.30
CA GLY A 533 -0.66 -11.05 8.57
C GLY A 533 -1.88 -10.85 9.46
N GLN A 534 -3.04 -10.77 8.80
CA GLN A 534 -4.31 -10.93 9.50
C GLN A 534 -4.55 -12.40 9.88
N GLU A 535 -5.43 -12.63 10.84
CA GLU A 535 -5.88 -13.98 11.14
C GLU A 535 -6.71 -14.54 9.96
N ASP A 536 -6.30 -15.70 9.44
CA ASP A 536 -6.87 -16.39 8.27
C ASP A 536 -8.41 -16.55 8.27
N LEU A 537 -9.03 -16.59 9.46
CA LEU A 537 -10.48 -16.83 9.65
C LEU A 537 -11.25 -15.58 10.08
N SER A 538 -10.61 -14.41 10.05
CA SER A 538 -11.31 -13.17 10.32
C SER A 538 -12.31 -12.87 9.19
N GLU A 539 -13.49 -12.30 9.52
CA GLU A 539 -14.44 -11.88 8.47
C GLU A 539 -13.71 -11.00 7.45
N PRO A 540 -13.91 -11.18 6.13
CA PRO A 540 -13.10 -10.51 5.11
C PRO A 540 -13.12 -8.99 5.31
N TRP A 541 -12.06 -8.48 5.93
CA TRP A 541 -11.88 -7.07 6.18
C TRP A 541 -11.47 -6.41 4.88
N ALA A 542 -12.04 -5.25 4.58
CA ALA A 542 -11.36 -4.32 3.70
C ALA A 542 -10.04 -3.93 4.36
N ALA A 543 -8.92 -3.98 3.62
CA ALA A 543 -7.64 -3.61 4.19
C ALA A 543 -7.72 -2.21 4.84
N GLY A 544 -7.19 -2.14 6.05
CA GLY A 544 -7.27 -1.00 6.94
C GLY A 544 -6.07 -0.98 7.86
N TRP A 545 -5.94 0.03 8.71
CA TRP A 545 -4.70 0.17 9.50
C TRP A 545 -4.46 -1.02 10.46
N ARG A 546 -5.50 -1.68 10.97
CA ARG A 546 -5.39 -2.93 11.76
C ARG A 546 -5.57 -4.20 10.93
N ALA A 547 -5.77 -4.06 9.64
CA ALA A 547 -6.15 -5.15 8.77
C ALA A 547 -5.27 -5.06 7.53
N HIS A 548 -4.02 -5.51 7.65
CA HIS A 548 -3.10 -5.60 6.54
C HIS A 548 -2.03 -6.66 6.83
N GLU A 549 -1.40 -7.12 5.76
CA GLU A 549 -0.26 -8.02 5.79
C GLU A 549 1.02 -7.26 6.15
N ALA A 550 1.98 -7.93 6.79
CA ALA A 550 3.23 -7.36 7.24
C ALA A 550 4.40 -7.94 6.44
N VAL A 551 5.12 -7.03 5.76
CA VAL A 551 6.22 -7.38 4.87
C VAL A 551 7.50 -6.73 5.39
N LEU A 552 8.53 -7.53 5.67
CA LEU A 552 9.83 -7.06 6.14
C LEU A 552 10.59 -6.43 4.96
N PRO A 553 10.93 -5.13 4.99
CA PRO A 553 11.55 -4.45 3.85
C PRO A 553 12.91 -5.04 3.50
N ILE A 554 13.12 -5.37 2.22
CA ILE A 554 14.39 -5.95 1.75
C ILE A 554 15.58 -5.02 1.96
N THR A 555 15.34 -3.71 1.97
CA THR A 555 16.37 -2.69 2.28
C THR A 555 17.01 -2.95 3.63
N ARG A 556 16.20 -3.28 4.66
CA ARG A 556 16.67 -3.54 6.03
C ARG A 556 17.36 -4.89 6.14
N ILE A 557 16.88 -5.90 5.42
CA ILE A 557 17.54 -7.22 5.35
C ILE A 557 18.93 -7.08 4.71
N VAL A 558 19.03 -6.40 3.56
CA VAL A 558 20.30 -6.18 2.85
C VAL A 558 21.28 -5.35 3.68
N GLU A 559 20.83 -4.25 4.29
CA GLU A 559 21.66 -3.45 5.20
C GLU A 559 22.21 -4.29 6.36
N ARG A 560 21.39 -5.19 6.91
CA ARG A 560 21.84 -6.08 7.98
C ARG A 560 22.88 -7.08 7.47
N MET A 561 22.59 -7.81 6.40
CA MET A 561 23.51 -8.80 5.83
C MET A 561 24.85 -8.18 5.41
N ASP A 562 24.83 -6.97 4.83
CA ASP A 562 26.04 -6.23 4.48
C ASP A 562 26.89 -5.89 5.71
N SER A 563 26.24 -5.64 6.86
CA SER A 563 26.93 -5.32 8.11
C SER A 563 27.52 -6.54 8.81
N VAL A 564 26.84 -7.69 8.82
CA VAL A 564 27.23 -8.85 9.66
C VAL A 564 27.79 -10.03 8.88
N ALA A 565 27.45 -10.16 7.60
CA ALA A 565 27.85 -11.30 6.77
C ALA A 565 28.19 -10.87 5.32
N PRO A 566 29.04 -9.85 5.10
CA PRO A 566 29.24 -9.22 3.77
C PRO A 566 29.64 -10.19 2.65
N ALA A 567 30.25 -11.34 3.00
CA ALA A 567 30.58 -12.41 2.05
C ALA A 567 29.35 -13.01 1.34
N TRP A 568 28.12 -12.76 1.82
CA TRP A 568 26.90 -13.18 1.12
C TRP A 568 26.83 -12.67 -0.32
N ARG A 569 27.41 -11.49 -0.60
CA ARG A 569 27.48 -10.90 -1.94
C ARG A 569 28.44 -11.62 -2.89
N GLU A 570 29.33 -12.45 -2.36
CA GLU A 570 30.29 -13.22 -3.15
C GLU A 570 29.66 -14.47 -3.77
N ASP A 571 28.46 -14.86 -3.31
CA ASP A 571 27.73 -15.97 -3.92
C ASP A 571 27.38 -15.65 -5.38
N PRO A 572 27.65 -16.57 -6.32
CA PRO A 572 27.40 -16.29 -7.73
C PRO A 572 25.95 -15.90 -8.00
N ARG A 573 25.77 -14.98 -8.95
CA ARG A 573 24.45 -14.51 -9.44
C ARG A 573 23.60 -13.74 -8.44
N VAL A 574 24.10 -13.44 -7.24
CA VAL A 574 23.44 -12.49 -6.34
C VAL A 574 23.17 -11.18 -7.08
N CYS A 575 21.91 -10.74 -7.02
CA CYS A 575 21.43 -9.56 -7.71
C CYS A 575 20.81 -8.58 -6.71
N VAL A 576 21.39 -7.39 -6.59
CA VAL A 576 20.83 -6.29 -5.79
C VAL A 576 20.69 -5.07 -6.68
N ILE A 577 19.46 -4.60 -6.84
CA ILE A 577 19.12 -3.40 -7.60
C ILE A 577 19.26 -2.20 -6.65
N PRO A 578 20.10 -1.20 -6.99
CA PRO A 578 20.27 -0.02 -6.14
C PRO A 578 18.98 0.84 -6.08
N ALA A 579 18.94 1.78 -5.14
CA ALA A 579 17.76 2.62 -4.93
C ALA A 579 17.50 3.67 -6.03
N ASN A 580 18.48 3.92 -6.91
CA ASN A 580 18.51 5.05 -7.86
C ASN A 580 17.71 4.84 -9.14
#